data_AF-A0A7V6U0T4-F1
#
_entry.id   AF-A0A7V6U0T4-F1
#
_cell.length_a   1.000
_cell.length_b   1.000
_cell.length_c   1.000
_cell.angle_alpha   90.00
_cell.angle_beta   90.00
_cell.angle_gamma   90.00
#
_symmetry.space_group_name_H-M   'P 1'
#
loop_
_entity.id
_entity.type
_entity.pdbx_description
1 polymer ?
#
loop_
_entity_poly.entity_id
_entity_poly.type
_entity_poly.pdbx_seq_one_letter_code
_entity_poly.pdbx_strand_id
1 'polypeptide(L)'
;MIRDTSVLSKLWITLVWLVTGFFVLNVLAVITAVVVSSFGTRWLGTWLPEAFTTRWYAAAWAEFQLDQVLLVTFQVVFAVVILSGILGVTAAYAM
;
A
#
# COMPACT_ATOMS: atom_id res chain seq x y z
N MET A 1 16.60 3.83 -31.15
CA MET A 1 15.33 3.24 -30.67
C MET A 1 14.23 3.72 -31.60
N ILE A 2 13.92 2.95 -32.65
CA ILE A 2 12.89 3.31 -33.64
C ILE A 2 11.53 3.06 -32.98
N ARG A 3 10.76 4.12 -32.74
CA ARG A 3 9.38 3.98 -32.24
C ARG A 3 8.51 3.61 -33.42
N ASP A 4 7.95 2.41 -33.41
CA ASP A 4 6.93 2.01 -34.37
C ASP A 4 5.73 2.96 -34.24
N THR A 5 5.48 3.80 -35.24
CA THR A 5 4.39 4.79 -35.23
C THR A 5 3.12 4.28 -35.90
N SER A 6 3.03 2.97 -36.16
CA SER A 6 1.85 2.35 -36.74
C SER A 6 0.61 2.63 -35.90
N VAL A 7 -0.56 2.65 -36.54
CA VAL A 7 -1.84 2.88 -35.83
C VAL A 7 -2.07 1.80 -34.77
N LEU A 8 -1.70 0.55 -35.06
CA LEU A 8 -1.77 -0.56 -34.11
C LEU A 8 -0.88 -0.32 -32.88
N SER A 9 0.34 0.16 -33.09
CA SER A 9 1.26 0.51 -31.99
C SER A 9 0.68 1.62 -31.10
N LYS A 10 0.10 2.67 -31.70
CA LYS A 10 -0.55 3.76 -30.94
C LYS A 10 -1.79 3.28 -30.16
N LEU A 11 -2.61 2.42 -30.76
CA LEU A 11 -3.77 1.81 -30.11
C LEU A 11 -3.34 0.90 -28.95
N TRP A 12 -2.32 0.08 -29.18
CA TRP A 12 -1.75 -0.79 -28.15
C TRP A 12 -1.24 0.00 -26.95
N ILE A 13 -0.43 1.04 -27.19
CA ILE A 13 0.08 1.92 -26.12
C ILE A 13 -1.07 2.58 -25.36
N THR A 14 -2.07 3.10 -26.08
CA THR A 14 -3.25 3.71 -25.45
C THR A 14 -4.01 2.72 -24.58
N LEU A 15 -4.20 1.48 -25.05
CA LEU A 15 -4.86 0.42 -24.29
C LEU A 15 -4.06 0.06 -23.04
N VAL A 16 -2.74 -0.12 -23.15
CA VAL A 16 -1.87 -0.38 -21.99
C VAL A 16 -2.03 0.73 -20.95
N TRP A 17 -1.94 2.00 -21.36
CA TRP A 17 -2.13 3.12 -20.44
C TRP A 17 -3.52 3.16 -19.80
N LEU A 18 -4.57 2.85 -20.56
CA LEU A 18 -5.94 2.80 -20.04
C LEU A 18 -6.07 1.69 -18.99
N VAL A 19 -5.58 0.48 -19.29
CA VAL A 19 -5.64 -0.66 -18.37
C VAL A 19 -4.78 -0.40 -17.13
N THR A 20 -3.57 0.11 -17.28
CA THR A 20 -2.70 0.49 -16.15
C THR A 20 -3.35 1.59 -15.31
N GLY A 21 -3.92 2.63 -15.94
CA GLY A 21 -4.64 3.69 -15.27
C GLY A 21 -5.84 3.17 -14.49
N PHE A 22 -6.67 2.33 -15.12
CA PHE A 22 -7.81 1.69 -14.48
C PHE A 22 -7.37 0.84 -13.28
N PHE A 23 -6.30 0.05 -13.41
CA PHE A 23 -5.75 -0.75 -12.31
C PHE A 23 -5.30 0.13 -11.14
N VAL A 24 -4.51 1.17 -11.41
CA VAL A 24 -4.03 2.11 -10.38
C VAL A 24 -5.21 2.80 -9.70
N LEU A 25 -6.22 3.25 -10.45
CA LEU A 25 -7.42 3.87 -9.89
C LEU A 25 -8.19 2.93 -8.97
N ASN A 26 -8.28 1.63 -9.30
CA ASN A 26 -8.93 0.65 -8.43
C ASN A 26 -8.15 0.45 -7.13
N VAL A 27 -6.82 0.33 -7.20
CA VAL A 27 -5.98 0.24 -5.99
C VAL A 27 -6.14 1.47 -5.12
N LEU A 28 -6.11 2.66 -5.73
CA LEU A 28 -6.33 3.93 -5.03
C LEU A 28 -7.74 4.01 -4.42
N ALA A 29 -8.77 3.51 -5.10
CA ALA A 29 -10.13 3.48 -4.57
C ALA A 29 -10.23 2.63 -3.30
N VAL A 30 -9.60 1.44 -3.28
CA VAL A 30 -9.57 0.58 -2.09
C VAL A 30 -8.82 1.26 -0.93
N ILE A 31 -7.66 1.86 -1.21
CA ILE A 31 -6.90 2.61 -0.19
C ILE A 31 -7.73 3.78 0.35
N THR A 32 -8.35 4.55 -0.55
CA THR A 32 -9.19 5.70 -0.19
C THR A 32 -10.37 5.27 0.68
N ALA A 33 -11.00 4.13 0.39
CA ALA A 33 -12.10 3.61 1.20
C ALA A 33 -11.65 3.33 2.64
N VAL A 34 -10.48 2.70 2.82
CA VAL A 34 -9.92 2.43 4.16
C VAL A 34 -9.54 3.73 4.88
N VAL A 35 -8.94 4.70 4.18
CA VAL A 35 -8.59 6.01 4.75
C VAL A 35 -9.85 6.77 5.18
N VAL A 36 -10.87 6.85 4.32
CA VAL A 36 -12.14 7.52 4.67
C VAL A 36 -12.81 6.82 5.86
N SER A 37 -12.77 5.49 5.89
CA SER A 37 -13.30 4.70 7.01
C SER A 37 -12.54 4.97 8.31
N SER A 38 -11.20 5.10 8.28
CA SER A 38 -10.40 5.33 9.49
C SER A 38 -10.66 6.68 10.16
N PHE A 39 -11.09 7.69 9.37
CA PHE A 39 -11.52 8.99 9.90
C PHE A 39 -13.04 9.06 10.14
N GLY A 40 -13.85 8.10 9.68
CA GLY A 40 -15.30 8.15 9.84
C GLY A 40 -15.76 7.99 11.29
N THR A 41 -16.79 8.71 11.72
CA THR A 41 -17.44 8.46 13.02
C THR A 41 -18.20 7.13 13.06
N ARG A 42 -18.56 6.58 11.89
CA ARG A 42 -19.16 5.25 11.70
C ARG A 42 -18.32 4.41 10.74
N TRP A 43 -18.31 3.10 10.98
CA TRP A 43 -17.44 2.15 10.27
C TRP A 43 -18.04 1.66 8.95
N LEU A 44 -19.32 1.24 8.98
CA LEU A 44 -20.02 0.63 7.84
C LEU A 44 -21.45 1.18 7.77
N GLY A 45 -22.01 1.20 6.55
CA GLY A 45 -23.44 1.50 6.34
C GLY A 45 -23.72 2.63 5.36
N THR A 46 -22.71 3.41 4.95
CA THR A 46 -22.89 4.51 3.99
C THR A 46 -21.68 4.72 3.10
N TRP A 47 -21.92 5.32 1.94
CA TRP A 47 -20.88 5.68 0.96
C TRP A 47 -19.86 6.70 1.50
N LEU A 48 -20.29 7.65 2.34
CA LEU A 48 -19.42 8.65 2.99
C LEU A 48 -19.81 8.84 4.47
N PRO A 49 -18.84 9.13 5.36
CA PRO A 49 -19.10 9.39 6.76
C PRO A 49 -19.85 10.72 6.95
N GLU A 50 -20.71 10.80 7.97
CA GLU A 50 -21.45 12.04 8.30
C GLU A 50 -20.54 13.09 8.93
N ALA A 51 -19.52 12.62 9.64
CA ALA A 51 -18.51 13.44 10.28
C ALA A 51 -17.17 12.69 10.31
N PHE A 52 -16.10 13.46 10.39
CA PHE A 52 -14.74 12.96 10.55
C PHE A 52 -14.27 13.10 11.99
N THR A 53 -13.47 12.16 12.47
CA THR A 53 -12.89 12.14 13.80
C THR A 53 -11.51 11.49 13.80
N THR A 54 -10.64 11.93 14.71
CA THR A 54 -9.32 11.35 14.96
C THR A 54 -9.27 10.58 16.28
N ARG A 55 -10.39 10.50 17.01
CA ARG A 55 -10.46 9.85 18.33
C ARG A 55 -10.00 8.39 18.29
N TRP A 56 -10.25 7.68 17.18
CA TRP A 56 -9.87 6.29 17.01
C TRP A 56 -8.37 6.06 17.10
N TYR A 57 -7.55 7.00 16.64
CA TYR A 57 -6.09 6.89 16.73
C TYR A 57 -5.63 6.93 18.18
N ALA A 58 -6.14 7.90 18.97
CA ALA A 58 -5.80 8.02 20.39
C ALA A 58 -6.32 6.81 21.20
N ALA A 59 -7.56 6.38 20.94
CA ALA A 59 -8.15 5.22 21.59
C ALA A 59 -7.35 3.94 21.28
N ALA A 60 -7.02 3.71 20.01
CA ALA A 60 -6.23 2.54 19.61
C ALA A 60 -4.83 2.55 20.24
N TRP A 61 -4.19 3.72 20.34
CA TRP A 61 -2.87 3.84 20.96
C TRP A 61 -2.89 3.46 22.44
N ALA A 62 -3.92 3.91 23.17
CA ALA A 62 -4.08 3.61 24.58
C ALA A 62 -4.46 2.14 24.85
N GLU A 63 -5.30 1.55 23.98
CA GLU A 63 -5.86 0.21 24.21
C GLU A 63 -4.97 -0.93 23.73
N PHE A 64 -4.24 -0.75 22.62
CA PHE A 64 -3.48 -1.83 21.98
C PHE A 64 -1.97 -1.77 22.22
N GLN A 65 -1.49 -0.93 23.14
CA GLN A 65 -0.05 -0.76 23.43
C GLN A 65 0.78 -0.54 22.14
N LEU A 66 0.27 0.31 21.24
CA LEU A 66 0.82 0.43 19.88
C LEU A 66 2.29 0.82 19.86
N ASP A 67 2.79 1.57 20.84
CA ASP A 67 4.21 1.90 20.97
C ASP A 67 5.10 0.66 20.95
N GLN A 68 4.78 -0.33 21.81
CA GLN A 68 5.58 -1.55 21.91
C GLN A 68 5.42 -2.42 20.68
N VAL A 69 4.18 -2.58 20.20
CA VAL A 69 3.88 -3.42 19.03
C VAL A 69 4.59 -2.90 17.78
N LEU A 70 4.52 -1.60 17.52
CA LEU A 70 5.16 -0.98 16.36
C LEU A 70 6.69 -1.05 16.49
N LEU A 71 7.25 -0.75 17.66
CA LEU A 71 8.70 -0.80 17.89
C LEU A 71 9.26 -2.21 17.66
N VAL A 72 8.62 -3.24 18.22
CA VAL A 72 9.05 -4.64 18.02
C VAL A 72 8.89 -5.03 16.56
N THR A 73 7.81 -4.63 15.90
CA THR A 73 7.63 -4.89 14.46
C THR A 73 8.76 -4.29 13.63
N PHE A 74 9.15 -3.05 13.89
CA PHE A 74 10.30 -2.43 13.23
C PHE A 74 11.58 -3.20 13.51
N GLN A 75 11.89 -3.51 14.77
CA GLN A 75 13.09 -4.27 15.14
C GLN A 75 13.18 -5.60 14.40
N VAL A 76 12.09 -6.37 14.39
CA VAL A 76 12.03 -7.68 13.74
C VAL A 76 12.19 -7.54 12.24
N VAL A 77 11.46 -6.63 11.58
CA VAL A 77 11.56 -6.43 10.13
C VAL A 77 12.98 -6.03 9.73
N PHE A 78 13.61 -5.08 10.45
CA PHE A 78 14.98 -4.68 10.16
C PHE A 78 15.98 -5.81 10.38
N ALA A 79 15.87 -6.54 11.49
CA ALA A 79 16.73 -7.68 11.76
C ALA A 79 16.60 -8.75 10.67
N VAL A 80 15.38 -9.10 10.30
CA VAL A 80 15.09 -10.09 9.25
C VAL A 80 15.64 -9.63 7.91
N VAL A 81 15.44 -8.37 7.50
CA VAL A 81 15.96 -7.84 6.23
C VAL A 81 17.48 -7.87 6.19
N ILE A 82 18.16 -7.43 7.25
CA ILE A 82 19.63 -7.42 7.31
C ILE A 82 20.18 -8.84 7.27
N LEU A 83 19.65 -9.74 8.10
CA LEU A 83 20.09 -11.13 8.13
C LEU A 83 19.81 -11.84 6.81
N SER A 84 18.62 -11.65 6.23
CA SER A 84 18.26 -12.21 4.93
C SER A 84 19.15 -11.68 3.81
N GLY A 85 19.50 -10.39 3.85
CA GLY A 85 20.44 -9.78 2.90
C GLY A 85 21.83 -10.39 3.01
N ILE A 86 22.39 -10.49 4.22
CA ILE A 86 23.73 -11.07 4.44
C ILE A 86 23.76 -12.54 4.03
N LEU A 87 22.85 -13.35 4.57
CA LEU A 87 22.80 -14.78 4.30
C LEU A 87 22.45 -15.07 2.84
N GLY A 88 21.49 -14.34 2.27
CA GLY A 88 21.06 -14.50 0.89
C GLY A 88 22.16 -14.16 -0.12
N VAL A 89 22.87 -13.03 0.08
CA VAL A 89 23.96 -12.62 -0.82
C VAL A 89 25.15 -13.58 -0.71
N THR A 90 25.55 -13.97 0.50
CA THR A 90 26.67 -14.90 0.69
C THR A 90 26.37 -16.28 0.11
N ALA A 91 25.16 -16.80 0.29
CA ALA A 91 24.73 -18.05 -0.31
C ALA A 91 24.69 -17.97 -1.85
N ALA A 92 24.16 -16.88 -2.41
CA ALA A 92 24.09 -16.68 -3.86
C ALA A 92 25.47 -16.55 -4.53
N TYR A 93 26.50 -16.11 -3.79
CA TYR A 93 27.88 -16.06 -4.29
C TYR A 93 28.59 -17.42 -4.19
N ALA A 94 28.23 -18.25 -3.22
CA ALA A 94 28.88 -19.53 -2.97
C ALA A 94 28.37 -20.68 -3.86
N MET A 95 27.18 -20.55 -4.46
CA MET A 95 26.58 -21.49 -5.41
C MET A 95 26.83 -21.07 -6.86
#